data_AF-A0A545VCG0-F1
#
_entry.id   AF-A0A545VCG0-F1
#
_cell.length_a   1.000
_cell.length_b   1.000
_cell.length_c   1.000
_cell.angle_alpha   90.00
_cell.angle_beta   90.00
_cell.angle_gamma   90.00
#
_symmetry.space_group_name_H-M   'P 1'
#
loop_
_entity.id
_entity.type
_entity.pdbx_description
1 polymer ?
#
loop_
_entity_poly.entity_id
_entity_poly.type
_entity_poly.pdbx_seq_one_letter_code
_entity_poly.pdbx_strand_id
1 'polypeptide(L)'
;MSQDSKSAELPILAIDAHVKYVQSLDSKTDEIDYWLTEHLRLNGVYWGLNALHLLRRPDALPRQETIDFVLSCQHENGGFGAAPNHDAHMLSTVSAVQVLAMVDGLDDLEARGKGQGKAQVGKFMADLQNRETGSFFGDEWGEEDTRFLYGAFNALSLLKLLHLVDVNKAVEFIASCANFDGGFGAKPGAESHSAQIFTCLGALSIANRLDLVNKEKLGRWLSERQLPGGGLNGRPEKTEDVCYSWWVLSSLAMIDRTHWIDRDGLIKFILSTQDLKNGGFSDARGNMTDVFHTCFGLAGLSLLGYPDLEPVDPRYCHLHHETQTKLRAHQDLVAAVTLQQYEQWYHENGIEALLVERLKAKQVKEAMRGRLHRANIASKPTNAAPRTKKRPRRTTNGSNEYAVQGFAEAIPIYPGLFSEGNDSEIPEELLQNNDMLSLKGQIWPGMGKMDLANEDMKRTRNQRKPKSAIDKMRRTSEGIEPTQVVLTSDFQVERVKGVYDSSSPIPGQEDATPPPPKRTARARKRREPLADLSTNLPFGHPDRVNANMFVGTAGQTRTQARASHPIYTGVYDERTVIPSLNQISK
;
A
#
# COMPACT_ATOMS: atom_id res chain seq x y z
N MET A 1 26.04 -6.62 -35.43
CA MET A 1 24.72 -7.24 -35.29
C MET A 1 23.97 -6.45 -34.23
N SER A 2 22.86 -5.82 -34.58
CA SER A 2 21.98 -5.17 -33.59
C SER A 2 21.01 -6.21 -33.02
N GLN A 3 20.80 -6.19 -31.70
CA GLN A 3 19.67 -6.85 -31.06
C GLN A 3 18.76 -5.79 -30.45
N ASP A 4 17.46 -6.06 -30.45
CA ASP A 4 16.39 -5.09 -30.20
C ASP A 4 16.50 -4.37 -28.85
N SER A 5 16.76 -3.05 -28.88
CA SER A 5 16.39 -2.15 -27.79
C SER A 5 14.92 -1.72 -27.93
N LYS A 6 14.00 -2.70 -28.01
CA LYS A 6 12.57 -2.41 -27.84
C LYS A 6 12.37 -1.94 -26.39
N SER A 7 11.62 -0.85 -26.21
CA SER A 7 11.10 -0.49 -24.90
C SER A 7 10.22 -1.64 -24.42
N ALA A 8 10.70 -2.40 -23.43
CA ALA A 8 9.93 -3.50 -22.87
C ALA A 8 8.65 -2.93 -22.24
N GLU A 9 7.50 -3.30 -22.79
CA GLU A 9 6.22 -3.06 -22.13
C GLU A 9 6.24 -3.76 -20.76
N LEU A 10 5.72 -3.10 -19.74
CA LEU A 10 5.80 -3.64 -18.38
C LEU A 10 4.97 -4.92 -18.30
N PRO A 11 5.51 -6.01 -17.73
CA PRO A 11 4.81 -7.29 -17.69
C PRO A 11 3.51 -7.15 -16.91
N ILE A 12 2.39 -7.40 -17.60
CA ILE A 12 1.05 -7.38 -17.02
C ILE A 12 0.96 -8.50 -15.97
N LEU A 13 0.29 -8.24 -14.85
CA LEU A 13 0.06 -9.20 -13.78
C LEU A 13 -0.60 -10.49 -14.32
N ALA A 14 0.06 -11.64 -14.13
CA ALA A 14 -0.38 -12.95 -14.62
C ALA A 14 -1.44 -13.60 -13.72
N ILE A 15 -2.56 -12.89 -13.48
CA ILE A 15 -3.64 -13.23 -12.53
C ILE A 15 -3.99 -14.73 -12.56
N ASP A 16 -4.36 -15.29 -13.72
CA ASP A 16 -4.79 -16.68 -13.83
C ASP A 16 -3.66 -17.69 -13.58
N ALA A 17 -2.39 -17.31 -13.79
CA ALA A 17 -1.25 -18.13 -13.41
C ALA A 17 -1.07 -18.12 -11.89
N HIS A 18 -1.15 -16.96 -11.22
CA HIS A 18 -1.04 -16.88 -9.76
C HIS A 18 -2.19 -17.59 -9.03
N VAL A 19 -3.43 -17.53 -9.55
CA VAL A 19 -4.56 -18.31 -9.03
C VAL A 19 -4.28 -19.80 -9.11
N LYS A 20 -3.85 -20.27 -10.29
CA LYS A 20 -3.58 -21.69 -10.56
C LYS A 20 -2.37 -22.21 -9.79
N TYR A 21 -1.38 -21.36 -9.54
CA TYR A 21 -0.24 -21.62 -8.64
C TYR A 21 -0.73 -21.95 -7.24
N VAL A 22 -1.52 -21.06 -6.60
CA VAL A 22 -2.03 -21.28 -5.24
C VAL A 22 -2.87 -22.56 -5.16
N GLN A 23 -3.74 -22.80 -6.15
CA GLN A 23 -4.53 -24.03 -6.24
C GLN A 23 -3.70 -25.32 -6.40
N SER A 24 -2.45 -25.21 -6.87
CA SER A 24 -1.57 -26.38 -7.07
C SER A 24 -0.71 -26.74 -5.85
N LEU A 25 -0.59 -25.85 -4.86
CA LEU A 25 0.32 -26.03 -3.72
C LEU A 25 0.05 -27.32 -2.91
N ASP A 26 -1.22 -27.70 -2.77
CA ASP A 26 -1.63 -28.88 -2.01
C ASP A 26 -1.57 -30.19 -2.81
N SER A 27 -1.42 -30.11 -4.13
CA SER A 27 -1.42 -31.27 -5.04
C SER A 27 -0.11 -32.08 -5.06
N LYS A 28 0.93 -31.59 -4.38
CA LYS A 28 2.33 -32.06 -4.46
C LYS A 28 2.73 -32.95 -3.27
N THR A 29 1.81 -33.77 -2.76
CA THR A 29 2.01 -34.58 -1.54
C THR A 29 3.07 -35.67 -1.66
N ASP A 30 3.56 -35.96 -2.87
CA ASP A 30 4.68 -36.85 -3.17
C ASP A 30 6.06 -36.14 -3.23
N GLU A 31 6.09 -34.81 -3.24
CA GLU A 31 7.33 -34.01 -3.27
C GLU A 31 7.89 -33.76 -1.85
N ILE A 32 9.23 -33.82 -1.70
CA ILE A 32 9.88 -33.60 -0.41
C ILE A 32 9.65 -32.18 0.13
N ASP A 33 9.62 -31.18 -0.75
CA ASP A 33 9.44 -29.76 -0.40
C ASP A 33 8.07 -29.48 0.25
N TYR A 34 7.03 -30.25 -0.14
CA TYR A 34 5.71 -30.19 0.48
C TYR A 34 5.77 -30.60 1.97
N TRP A 35 6.60 -31.58 2.34
CA TRP A 35 6.74 -32.02 3.73
C TRP A 35 7.74 -31.16 4.52
N LEU A 36 8.82 -30.71 3.90
CA LEU A 36 9.78 -29.77 4.52
C LEU A 36 9.11 -28.45 4.94
N THR A 37 8.07 -28.01 4.21
CA THR A 37 7.29 -26.79 4.49
C THR A 37 6.09 -27.00 5.42
N GLU A 38 5.87 -28.21 5.96
CA GLU A 38 4.70 -28.49 6.81
C GLU A 38 4.62 -27.59 8.06
N HIS A 39 5.77 -27.28 8.67
CA HIS A 39 5.89 -26.35 9.80
C HIS A 39 5.47 -24.89 9.48
N LEU A 40 5.08 -24.61 8.23
CA LEU A 40 4.50 -23.34 7.77
C LEU A 40 3.08 -23.50 7.19
N ARG A 41 2.50 -24.71 7.10
CA ARG A 41 1.31 -25.01 6.27
C ARG A 41 0.14 -24.04 6.50
N LEU A 42 -0.28 -23.83 7.73
CA LEU A 42 -1.38 -22.92 8.10
C LEU A 42 -1.10 -21.45 7.78
N ASN A 43 0.16 -21.02 7.88
CA ASN A 43 0.58 -19.70 7.43
C ASN A 43 0.58 -19.62 5.89
N GLY A 44 0.93 -20.71 5.20
CA GLY A 44 0.78 -20.87 3.75
C GLY A 44 -0.66 -20.81 3.26
N VAL A 45 -1.61 -21.39 3.99
CA VAL A 45 -3.06 -21.26 3.72
C VAL A 45 -3.50 -19.81 3.84
N TYR A 46 -3.06 -19.09 4.89
CA TYR A 46 -3.30 -17.65 5.01
C TYR A 46 -2.71 -16.85 3.83
N TRP A 47 -1.44 -17.07 3.48
CA TRP A 47 -0.78 -16.37 2.37
C TRP A 47 -1.45 -16.65 1.01
N GLY A 48 -1.82 -17.91 0.74
CA GLY A 48 -2.51 -18.31 -0.48
C GLY A 48 -3.92 -17.74 -0.57
N LEU A 49 -4.71 -17.84 0.51
CA LEU A 49 -6.07 -17.31 0.52
C LEU A 49 -6.10 -15.78 0.39
N ASN A 50 -5.20 -15.07 1.09
CA ASN A 50 -5.10 -13.61 0.96
C ASN A 50 -4.71 -13.19 -0.46
N ALA A 51 -3.75 -13.89 -1.09
CA ALA A 51 -3.41 -13.68 -2.49
C ALA A 51 -4.63 -13.86 -3.43
N LEU A 52 -5.44 -14.89 -3.22
CA LEU A 52 -6.66 -15.15 -4.00
C LEU A 52 -7.76 -14.10 -3.77
N HIS A 53 -7.92 -13.63 -2.53
CA HIS A 53 -8.84 -12.53 -2.20
C HIS A 53 -8.41 -11.22 -2.89
N LEU A 54 -7.11 -10.87 -2.84
CA LEU A 54 -6.55 -9.72 -3.55
C LEU A 54 -6.72 -9.80 -5.07
N LEU A 55 -6.65 -11.01 -5.65
CA LEU A 55 -6.87 -11.29 -7.08
C LEU A 55 -8.35 -11.36 -7.50
N ARG A 56 -9.31 -11.02 -6.63
CA ARG A 56 -10.77 -11.14 -6.85
C ARG A 56 -11.25 -12.56 -7.14
N ARG A 57 -10.64 -13.57 -6.52
CA ARG A 57 -10.95 -15.00 -6.70
C ARG A 57 -11.09 -15.72 -5.34
N PRO A 58 -11.89 -15.21 -4.39
CA PRO A 58 -11.99 -15.81 -3.05
C PRO A 58 -12.48 -17.27 -3.09
N ASP A 59 -13.43 -17.59 -3.97
CA ASP A 59 -13.99 -18.94 -4.15
C ASP A 59 -13.04 -19.95 -4.86
N ALA A 60 -11.76 -19.60 -5.05
CA ALA A 60 -10.80 -20.47 -5.74
C ALA A 60 -10.24 -21.62 -4.87
N LEU A 61 -10.48 -21.61 -3.56
CA LEU A 61 -10.23 -22.74 -2.65
C LEU A 61 -11.55 -23.19 -2.00
N PRO A 62 -11.73 -24.48 -1.68
CA PRO A 62 -12.97 -24.95 -1.05
C PRO A 62 -13.09 -24.41 0.39
N ARG A 63 -14.09 -23.55 0.66
CA ARG A 63 -14.35 -22.95 1.99
C ARG A 63 -14.35 -24.00 3.10
N GLN A 64 -15.09 -25.09 2.91
CA GLN A 64 -15.33 -26.07 3.98
C GLN A 64 -14.06 -26.82 4.35
N GLU A 65 -13.33 -27.34 3.35
CA GLU A 65 -12.05 -28.04 3.54
C GLU A 65 -11.00 -27.12 4.16
N THR A 66 -11.00 -25.83 3.79
CA THR A 66 -10.14 -24.81 4.40
C THR A 66 -10.42 -24.67 5.90
N ILE A 67 -11.69 -24.52 6.30
CA ILE A 67 -12.08 -24.40 7.71
C ILE A 67 -11.76 -25.69 8.47
N ASP A 68 -12.06 -26.85 7.90
CA ASP A 68 -11.86 -28.14 8.55
C ASP A 68 -10.36 -28.45 8.76
N PHE A 69 -9.50 -28.06 7.80
CA PHE A 69 -8.05 -28.04 8.00
C PHE A 69 -7.64 -27.10 9.15
N VAL A 70 -8.09 -25.84 9.16
CA VAL A 70 -7.74 -24.89 10.23
C VAL A 70 -8.15 -25.43 11.60
N LEU A 71 -9.39 -25.89 11.77
CA LEU A 71 -9.87 -26.42 13.06
C LEU A 71 -9.15 -27.72 13.47
N SER A 72 -8.69 -28.54 12.53
CA SER A 72 -7.86 -29.71 12.83
C SER A 72 -6.47 -29.36 13.42
N CYS A 73 -5.99 -28.13 13.19
CA CYS A 73 -4.75 -27.62 13.76
C CYS A 73 -4.91 -27.01 15.18
N GLN A 74 -6.15 -26.89 15.70
CA GLN A 74 -6.39 -26.29 17.02
C GLN A 74 -5.99 -27.24 18.17
N HIS A 75 -5.60 -26.68 19.31
CA HIS A 75 -5.31 -27.38 20.57
C HIS A 75 -6.33 -27.03 21.66
N GLU A 76 -6.41 -27.87 22.70
CA GLU A 76 -7.33 -27.65 23.85
C GLU A 76 -7.00 -26.38 24.66
N ASN A 77 -5.76 -25.90 24.59
CA ASN A 77 -5.37 -24.62 25.21
C ASN A 77 -5.95 -23.39 24.47
N GLY A 78 -6.38 -23.54 23.21
CA GLY A 78 -6.92 -22.48 22.35
C GLY A 78 -6.03 -22.06 21.19
N GLY A 79 -4.72 -22.36 21.24
CA GLY A 79 -3.80 -22.04 20.16
C GLY A 79 -3.93 -23.01 18.98
N PHE A 80 -3.30 -22.65 17.85
CA PHE A 80 -3.22 -23.49 16.66
C PHE A 80 -1.76 -23.84 16.35
N GLY A 81 -1.52 -25.08 15.95
CA GLY A 81 -0.26 -25.52 15.36
C GLY A 81 -0.13 -25.12 13.89
N ALA A 82 1.08 -25.23 13.33
CA ALA A 82 1.29 -24.95 11.90
C ALA A 82 0.62 -26.00 10.97
N ALA A 83 0.44 -27.21 11.47
CA ALA A 83 -0.27 -28.32 10.84
C ALA A 83 -0.83 -29.23 11.97
N PRO A 84 -1.66 -30.25 11.67
CA PRO A 84 -2.15 -31.17 12.69
C PRO A 84 -1.00 -31.87 13.44
N ASN A 85 -1.11 -31.95 14.77
CA ASN A 85 -0.10 -32.47 15.70
C ASN A 85 1.20 -31.63 15.83
N HIS A 86 1.30 -30.45 15.21
CA HIS A 86 2.38 -29.48 15.52
C HIS A 86 1.97 -28.63 16.72
N ASP A 87 2.94 -28.18 17.52
CA ASP A 87 2.69 -27.43 18.77
C ASP A 87 2.01 -26.07 18.54
N ALA A 88 1.18 -25.65 19.51
CA ALA A 88 0.42 -24.41 19.46
C ALA A 88 1.31 -23.17 19.56
N HIS A 89 1.28 -22.31 18.54
CA HIS A 89 2.18 -21.14 18.45
C HIS A 89 1.43 -19.88 18.00
N MET A 90 1.85 -18.71 18.49
CA MET A 90 1.22 -17.41 18.24
C MET A 90 1.02 -17.14 16.74
N LEU A 91 2.06 -17.28 15.91
CA LEU A 91 1.97 -16.98 14.47
C LEU A 91 0.92 -17.83 13.75
N SER A 92 0.90 -19.14 14.03
CA SER A 92 -0.06 -20.08 13.45
C SER A 92 -1.49 -19.81 13.94
N THR A 93 -1.64 -19.43 15.22
CA THR A 93 -2.91 -19.00 15.82
C THR A 93 -3.46 -17.72 15.17
N VAL A 94 -2.58 -16.78 14.81
CA VAL A 94 -2.96 -15.55 14.07
C VAL A 94 -3.42 -15.90 12.66
N SER A 95 -2.65 -16.72 11.92
CA SER A 95 -3.03 -17.19 10.59
C SER A 95 -4.37 -17.93 10.59
N ALA A 96 -4.65 -18.76 11.61
CA ALA A 96 -5.97 -19.38 11.81
C ALA A 96 -7.09 -18.34 11.90
N VAL A 97 -6.95 -17.34 12.78
CA VAL A 97 -7.94 -16.27 12.97
C VAL A 97 -8.12 -15.44 11.70
N GLN A 98 -7.04 -15.14 10.96
CA GLN A 98 -7.12 -14.38 9.71
C GLN A 98 -7.82 -15.18 8.59
N VAL A 99 -7.55 -16.48 8.46
CA VAL A 99 -8.23 -17.38 7.51
C VAL A 99 -9.71 -17.52 7.86
N LEU A 100 -10.02 -17.85 9.12
CA LEU A 100 -11.40 -17.98 9.60
C LEU A 100 -12.17 -16.65 9.47
N ALA A 101 -11.49 -15.50 9.59
CA ALA A 101 -12.09 -14.21 9.27
C ALA A 101 -12.43 -14.08 7.77
N MET A 102 -11.46 -14.35 6.87
CA MET A 102 -11.63 -14.24 5.41
C MET A 102 -12.74 -15.14 4.84
N VAL A 103 -12.87 -16.38 5.33
CA VAL A 103 -13.87 -17.34 4.83
C VAL A 103 -15.21 -17.26 5.58
N ASP A 104 -15.37 -16.27 6.46
CA ASP A 104 -16.48 -16.16 7.42
C ASP A 104 -16.75 -17.47 8.19
N GLY A 105 -15.66 -18.11 8.63
CA GLY A 105 -15.61 -19.33 9.45
C GLY A 105 -15.44 -19.07 10.95
N LEU A 106 -15.56 -17.81 11.40
CA LEU A 106 -15.46 -17.50 12.83
C LEU A 106 -16.60 -18.14 13.65
N ASP A 107 -17.77 -18.40 13.07
CA ASP A 107 -18.85 -19.09 13.78
C ASP A 107 -18.74 -20.63 13.69
N ASP A 108 -18.03 -21.15 12.68
CA ASP A 108 -17.55 -22.54 12.67
C ASP A 108 -16.60 -22.81 13.85
N LEU A 109 -15.70 -21.85 14.18
CA LEU A 109 -14.85 -21.92 15.37
C LEU A 109 -15.64 -21.91 16.69
N GLU A 110 -16.76 -21.17 16.76
CA GLU A 110 -17.59 -21.12 17.96
C GLU A 110 -18.41 -22.42 18.15
N ALA A 111 -18.84 -23.05 17.05
CA ALA A 111 -19.68 -24.25 17.07
C ALA A 111 -18.90 -25.58 17.05
N ARG A 112 -17.67 -25.60 16.53
CA ARG A 112 -16.88 -26.81 16.26
C ARG A 112 -15.42 -26.74 16.73
N GLY A 113 -14.96 -25.59 17.22
CA GLY A 113 -13.63 -25.42 17.79
C GLY A 113 -13.45 -26.14 19.12
N LYS A 114 -12.19 -26.30 19.53
CA LYS A 114 -11.81 -26.87 20.82
C LYS A 114 -11.94 -25.83 21.94
N GLY A 115 -12.25 -26.32 23.14
CA GLY A 115 -12.53 -25.47 24.31
C GLY A 115 -13.71 -24.51 24.10
N GLN A 116 -13.59 -23.29 24.62
CA GLN A 116 -14.62 -22.25 24.57
C GLN A 116 -14.50 -21.35 23.31
N GLY A 117 -14.45 -21.95 22.12
CA GLY A 117 -14.49 -21.22 20.84
C GLY A 117 -13.53 -20.03 20.76
N LYS A 118 -14.04 -18.87 20.35
CA LYS A 118 -13.27 -17.60 20.25
C LYS A 118 -12.64 -17.18 21.59
N ALA A 119 -13.34 -17.40 22.70
CA ALA A 119 -12.85 -17.04 24.03
C ALA A 119 -11.63 -17.86 24.46
N GLN A 120 -11.55 -19.13 24.05
CA GLN A 120 -10.38 -19.98 24.32
C GLN A 120 -9.14 -19.51 23.53
N VAL A 121 -9.31 -19.14 22.25
CA VAL A 121 -8.23 -18.55 21.44
C VAL A 121 -7.76 -17.23 22.06
N GLY A 122 -8.70 -16.38 22.51
CA GLY A 122 -8.38 -15.14 23.21
C GLY A 122 -7.63 -15.36 24.53
N LYS A 123 -7.99 -16.40 25.29
CA LYS A 123 -7.30 -16.78 26.52
C LYS A 123 -5.85 -17.21 26.24
N PHE A 124 -5.63 -18.10 25.25
CA PHE A 124 -4.29 -18.54 24.85
C PHE A 124 -3.36 -17.34 24.55
N MET A 125 -3.82 -16.39 23.74
CA MET A 125 -3.04 -15.18 23.43
C MET A 125 -2.80 -14.29 24.64
N ALA A 126 -3.76 -14.20 25.57
CA ALA A 126 -3.61 -13.42 26.79
C ALA A 126 -2.70 -14.07 27.83
N ASP A 127 -2.67 -15.41 27.92
CA ASP A 127 -1.74 -16.14 28.78
C ASP A 127 -0.28 -15.94 28.32
N LEU A 128 -0.05 -15.81 27.01
CA LEU A 128 1.27 -15.53 26.41
C LEU A 128 1.77 -14.09 26.58
N GLN A 129 0.99 -13.18 27.19
CA GLN A 129 1.48 -11.82 27.48
C GLN A 129 2.43 -11.84 28.69
N ASN A 130 3.68 -11.40 28.50
CA ASN A 130 4.62 -11.18 29.60
C ASN A 130 4.10 -10.02 30.48
N ARG A 131 3.63 -10.36 31.68
CA ARG A 131 3.05 -9.38 32.61
C ARG A 131 4.08 -8.46 33.27
N GLU A 132 5.37 -8.76 33.18
CA GLU A 132 6.46 -7.90 33.67
C GLU A 132 6.89 -6.86 32.64
N THR A 133 7.06 -7.25 31.36
CA THR A 133 7.57 -6.35 30.30
C THR A 133 6.48 -5.74 29.41
N GLY A 134 5.31 -6.39 29.30
CA GLY A 134 4.27 -6.05 28.32
C GLY A 134 4.44 -6.72 26.95
N SER A 135 5.55 -7.44 26.74
CA SER A 135 5.79 -8.24 25.52
C SER A 135 4.81 -9.42 25.39
N PHE A 136 4.95 -10.18 24.30
CA PHE A 136 4.30 -11.47 24.16
C PHE A 136 5.34 -12.52 23.77
N PHE A 137 5.14 -13.74 24.25
CA PHE A 137 5.89 -14.91 23.83
C PHE A 137 5.26 -15.54 22.57
N GLY A 138 6.06 -16.25 21.78
CA GLY A 138 5.55 -17.08 20.68
C GLY A 138 4.75 -18.29 21.17
N ASP A 139 5.22 -18.92 22.24
CA ASP A 139 4.69 -20.12 22.88
C ASP A 139 5.18 -20.21 24.34
N GLU A 140 5.05 -21.37 24.98
CA GLU A 140 5.51 -21.62 26.35
C GLU A 140 7.05 -21.63 26.55
N TRP A 141 7.84 -21.64 25.47
CA TRP A 141 9.31 -21.66 25.54
C TRP A 141 9.94 -20.26 25.62
N GLY A 142 9.14 -19.20 25.45
CA GLY A 142 9.50 -17.86 25.93
C GLY A 142 10.33 -16.98 24.98
N GLU A 143 10.27 -17.18 23.66
CA GLU A 143 10.85 -16.20 22.73
C GLU A 143 10.09 -14.86 22.79
N GLU A 144 10.73 -13.77 23.24
CA GLU A 144 10.18 -12.41 23.16
C GLU A 144 10.58 -11.71 21.85
N ASP A 145 9.59 -11.31 21.04
CA ASP A 145 9.76 -10.52 19.82
C ASP A 145 8.48 -9.72 19.51
N THR A 146 8.60 -8.49 18.98
CA THR A 146 7.42 -7.65 18.66
C THR A 146 6.47 -8.27 17.64
N ARG A 147 6.91 -9.26 16.85
CA ARG A 147 6.06 -10.05 15.94
C ARG A 147 4.92 -10.76 16.66
N PHE A 148 5.15 -11.23 17.90
CA PHE A 148 4.14 -11.91 18.70
C PHE A 148 3.15 -10.93 19.32
N LEU A 149 3.62 -9.75 19.73
CA LEU A 149 2.79 -8.65 20.23
C LEU A 149 1.85 -8.15 19.13
N TYR A 150 2.38 -7.88 17.92
CA TYR A 150 1.57 -7.56 16.75
C TYR A 150 0.57 -8.68 16.42
N GLY A 151 1.02 -9.94 16.45
CA GLY A 151 0.17 -11.10 16.22
C GLY A 151 -1.03 -11.13 17.16
N ALA A 152 -0.78 -11.08 18.47
CA ALA A 152 -1.82 -11.01 19.50
C ALA A 152 -2.78 -9.83 19.24
N PHE A 153 -2.27 -8.63 18.95
CA PHE A 153 -3.12 -7.47 18.68
C PHE A 153 -3.98 -7.63 17.41
N ASN A 154 -3.42 -8.17 16.32
CA ASN A 154 -4.14 -8.45 15.07
C ASN A 154 -5.30 -9.44 15.32
N ALA A 155 -5.01 -10.61 15.88
CA ALA A 155 -6.02 -11.63 16.09
C ALA A 155 -7.03 -11.26 17.20
N LEU A 156 -6.59 -10.71 18.33
CA LEU A 156 -7.51 -10.27 19.40
C LEU A 156 -8.43 -9.13 18.96
N SER A 157 -7.99 -8.23 18.06
CA SER A 157 -8.88 -7.18 17.54
C SER A 157 -9.87 -7.73 16.50
N LEU A 158 -9.48 -8.67 15.64
CA LEU A 158 -10.40 -9.40 14.75
C LEU A 158 -11.45 -10.21 15.55
N LEU A 159 -11.04 -10.85 16.65
CA LEU A 159 -11.93 -11.56 17.58
C LEU A 159 -12.73 -10.64 18.53
N LYS A 160 -12.41 -9.33 18.58
CA LYS A 160 -12.98 -8.33 19.50
C LYS A 160 -12.66 -8.58 20.99
N LEU A 161 -11.59 -9.32 21.26
CA LEU A 161 -11.09 -9.74 22.57
C LEU A 161 -9.83 -8.99 23.03
N LEU A 162 -9.47 -7.85 22.40
CA LEU A 162 -8.30 -7.04 22.77
C LEU A 162 -8.32 -6.54 24.23
N HIS A 163 -9.47 -6.58 24.90
CA HIS A 163 -9.62 -6.25 26.32
C HIS A 163 -9.06 -7.31 27.29
N LEU A 164 -8.62 -8.49 26.80
CA LEU A 164 -8.02 -9.55 27.63
C LEU A 164 -6.52 -9.30 27.96
N VAL A 165 -5.90 -8.32 27.31
CA VAL A 165 -4.46 -8.01 27.42
C VAL A 165 -4.23 -6.59 27.91
N ASP A 166 -3.09 -6.36 28.57
CA ASP A 166 -2.66 -5.01 28.95
C ASP A 166 -2.11 -4.29 27.72
N VAL A 167 -2.99 -3.57 27.02
CA VAL A 167 -2.65 -2.79 25.83
C VAL A 167 -1.68 -1.65 26.16
N ASN A 168 -1.78 -1.03 27.34
CA ASN A 168 -0.91 0.08 27.72
C ASN A 168 0.53 -0.41 27.90
N LYS A 169 0.71 -1.51 28.62
CA LYS A 169 2.04 -2.07 28.89
C LYS A 169 2.70 -2.65 27.63
N ALA A 170 1.91 -3.22 26.72
CA ALA A 170 2.39 -3.60 25.39
C ALA A 170 2.82 -2.39 24.55
N VAL A 171 2.13 -1.26 24.64
CA VAL A 171 2.54 0.01 24.00
C VAL A 171 3.82 0.58 24.63
N GLU A 172 4.00 0.46 25.96
CA GLU A 172 5.24 0.82 26.65
C GLU A 172 6.41 -0.06 26.16
N PHE A 173 6.20 -1.37 25.98
CA PHE A 173 7.20 -2.27 25.40
C PHE A 173 7.61 -1.81 23.99
N ILE A 174 6.66 -1.53 23.09
CA ILE A 174 6.97 -1.02 21.74
C ILE A 174 7.75 0.30 21.80
N ALA A 175 7.38 1.22 22.70
CA ALA A 175 8.10 2.48 22.87
C ALA A 175 9.56 2.25 23.31
N SER A 176 9.83 1.22 24.11
CA SER A 176 11.20 0.82 24.49
C SER A 176 11.99 0.10 23.37
N CYS A 177 11.33 -0.33 22.30
CA CYS A 177 11.96 -0.88 21.09
C CYS A 177 12.33 0.18 20.03
N ALA A 178 12.03 1.46 20.28
CA ALA A 178 12.29 2.55 19.34
C ALA A 178 13.77 2.99 19.32
N ASN A 179 14.33 3.12 18.11
CA ASN A 179 15.76 3.33 17.91
C ASN A 179 16.17 4.78 17.59
N PHE A 180 17.48 5.03 17.67
CA PHE A 180 18.11 6.33 17.38
C PHE A 180 17.84 6.84 15.96
N ASP A 181 17.44 5.98 15.03
CA ASP A 181 17.13 6.26 13.63
C ASP A 181 15.61 6.45 13.37
N GLY A 182 14.78 6.26 14.38
CA GLY A 182 13.31 6.34 14.31
C GLY A 182 12.62 5.03 13.95
N GLY A 183 13.37 3.98 13.61
CA GLY A 183 12.86 2.62 13.41
C GLY A 183 12.63 1.87 14.73
N PHE A 184 12.27 0.59 14.60
CA PHE A 184 12.00 -0.32 15.71
C PHE A 184 12.70 -1.66 15.47
N GLY A 185 13.24 -2.25 16.54
CA GLY A 185 13.82 -3.58 16.53
C GLY A 185 12.92 -4.65 17.18
N ALA A 186 13.35 -5.91 17.09
CA ALA A 186 12.64 -7.07 17.64
C ALA A 186 12.36 -7.01 19.16
N LYS A 187 13.23 -6.30 19.89
CA LYS A 187 13.16 -6.04 21.33
C LYS A 187 14.07 -4.84 21.67
N PRO A 188 14.05 -4.29 22.90
CA PRO A 188 14.86 -3.12 23.24
C PRO A 188 16.35 -3.30 22.92
N GLY A 189 16.92 -2.34 22.19
CA GLY A 189 18.32 -2.38 21.74
C GLY A 189 18.63 -3.27 20.52
N ALA A 190 17.63 -3.94 19.92
CA ALA A 190 17.81 -4.63 18.64
C ALA A 190 17.82 -3.65 17.45
N GLU A 191 18.47 -4.01 16.35
CA GLU A 191 18.57 -3.17 15.14
C GLU A 191 17.19 -2.86 14.51
N SER A 192 17.06 -1.69 13.89
CA SER A 192 15.88 -1.32 13.11
C SER A 192 15.76 -2.19 11.86
N HIS A 193 14.60 -2.84 11.67
CA HIS A 193 14.34 -3.70 10.52
C HIS A 193 12.92 -3.47 9.99
N SER A 194 12.73 -3.42 8.66
CA SER A 194 11.46 -3.08 8.01
C SER A 194 10.28 -3.95 8.48
N ALA A 195 10.50 -5.25 8.72
CA ALA A 195 9.46 -6.14 9.25
C ALA A 195 9.13 -5.88 10.73
N GLN A 196 10.11 -5.46 11.54
CA GLN A 196 9.92 -5.12 12.96
C GLN A 196 9.32 -3.72 13.15
N ILE A 197 9.57 -2.83 12.20
CA ILE A 197 8.87 -1.55 12.08
C ILE A 197 7.39 -1.81 11.72
N PHE A 198 7.10 -2.72 10.79
CA PHE A 198 5.73 -3.08 10.46
C PHE A 198 4.95 -3.61 11.67
N THR A 199 5.51 -4.56 12.42
CA THR A 199 4.83 -5.15 13.59
C THR A 199 4.58 -4.09 14.67
N CYS A 200 5.57 -3.25 14.98
CA CYS A 200 5.42 -2.15 15.92
C CYS A 200 4.36 -1.12 15.46
N LEU A 201 4.38 -0.70 14.19
CA LEU A 201 3.39 0.24 13.65
C LEU A 201 1.98 -0.36 13.58
N GLY A 202 1.86 -1.63 13.19
CA GLY A 202 0.58 -2.36 13.16
C GLY A 202 -0.06 -2.41 14.54
N ALA A 203 0.73 -2.81 15.56
CA ALA A 203 0.27 -2.85 16.94
C ALA A 203 -0.10 -1.45 17.48
N LEU A 204 0.75 -0.43 17.25
CA LEU A 204 0.42 0.96 17.61
C LEU A 204 -0.80 1.49 16.86
N SER A 205 -1.04 1.08 15.61
CA SER A 205 -2.22 1.49 14.84
C SER A 205 -3.49 0.84 15.35
N ILE A 206 -3.44 -0.44 15.73
CA ILE A 206 -4.56 -1.16 16.37
C ILE A 206 -4.88 -0.56 17.75
N ALA A 207 -3.86 -0.18 18.52
CA ALA A 207 -4.02 0.50 19.81
C ALA A 207 -4.37 2.00 19.73
N ASN A 208 -4.44 2.59 18.52
CA ASN A 208 -4.59 4.03 18.29
C ASN A 208 -3.51 4.89 18.99
N ARG A 209 -2.26 4.39 19.04
CA ARG A 209 -1.08 5.01 19.68
C ARG A 209 0.03 5.42 18.69
N LEU A 210 -0.35 5.77 17.47
CA LEU A 210 0.58 6.32 16.46
C LEU A 210 1.08 7.74 16.78
N ASP A 211 0.62 8.35 17.87
CA ASP A 211 1.16 9.60 18.44
C ASP A 211 2.59 9.44 18.96
N LEU A 212 2.98 8.22 19.37
CA LEU A 212 4.33 7.90 19.84
C LEU A 212 5.38 7.84 18.70
N VAL A 213 4.92 7.80 17.45
CA VAL A 213 5.78 7.56 16.28
C VAL A 213 6.30 8.89 15.74
N ASN A 214 7.63 9.03 15.65
CA ASN A 214 8.24 10.11 14.87
C ASN A 214 8.10 9.83 13.36
N LYS A 215 6.89 10.05 12.83
CA LYS A 215 6.48 9.78 11.44
C LYS A 215 7.46 10.37 10.42
N GLU A 216 7.98 11.56 10.70
CA GLU A 216 8.91 12.28 9.81
C GLU A 216 10.28 11.61 9.72
N LYS A 217 10.81 11.14 10.85
CA LYS A 217 12.12 10.47 10.94
C LYS A 217 12.04 9.03 10.42
N LEU A 218 11.02 8.29 10.84
CA LEU A 218 10.76 6.92 10.39
C LEU A 218 10.45 6.86 8.89
N GLY A 219 9.68 7.82 8.36
CA GLY A 219 9.42 7.93 6.94
C GLY A 219 10.69 8.02 6.10
N ARG A 220 11.72 8.75 6.57
CA ARG A 220 13.01 8.86 5.87
C ARG A 220 13.78 7.54 5.91
N TRP A 221 13.84 6.88 7.07
CA TRP A 221 14.47 5.57 7.19
C TRP A 221 13.87 4.54 6.23
N LEU A 222 12.53 4.58 6.08
CA LEU A 222 11.74 3.71 5.21
C LEU A 222 11.88 4.07 3.72
N SER A 223 11.87 5.36 3.33
CA SER A 223 12.06 5.75 1.92
C SER A 223 13.46 5.39 1.41
N GLU A 224 14.48 5.55 2.24
CA GLU A 224 15.86 5.15 1.96
C GLU A 224 16.05 3.61 1.85
N ARG A 225 14.99 2.80 2.05
CA ARG A 225 15.00 1.36 1.74
C ARG A 225 14.87 1.07 0.25
N GLN A 226 14.47 2.04 -0.58
CA GLN A 226 14.31 1.80 -2.01
C GLN A 226 15.65 1.84 -2.74
N LEU A 227 15.96 0.78 -3.48
CA LEU A 227 17.19 0.63 -4.24
C LEU A 227 17.01 1.11 -5.69
N PRO A 228 18.10 1.35 -6.46
CA PRO A 228 18.02 1.75 -7.86
C PRO A 228 17.31 0.75 -8.81
N GLY A 229 17.07 -0.49 -8.38
CA GLY A 229 16.22 -1.46 -9.09
C GLY A 229 14.72 -1.19 -8.96
N GLY A 230 14.33 -0.29 -8.04
CA GLY A 230 12.95 0.03 -7.69
C GLY A 230 12.42 -0.77 -6.50
N GLY A 231 13.07 -1.88 -6.14
CA GLY A 231 12.69 -2.71 -4.99
C GLY A 231 13.11 -2.13 -3.65
N LEU A 232 12.66 -2.78 -2.58
CA LEU A 232 12.84 -2.33 -1.19
C LEU A 232 13.65 -3.36 -0.40
N ASN A 233 14.49 -2.91 0.55
CA ASN A 233 15.26 -3.81 1.43
C ASN A 233 14.84 -3.75 2.92
N GLY A 234 15.18 -4.80 3.66
CA GLY A 234 14.81 -4.94 5.08
C GLY A 234 15.58 -4.03 6.03
N ARG A 235 16.79 -3.62 5.65
CA ARG A 235 17.69 -2.72 6.39
C ARG A 235 18.79 -2.21 5.45
N PRO A 236 19.57 -1.18 5.83
CA PRO A 236 20.72 -0.72 5.04
C PRO A 236 21.67 -1.83 4.60
N GLU A 237 22.35 -1.62 3.47
CA GLU A 237 23.36 -2.52 2.87
C GLU A 237 22.89 -3.94 2.50
N LYS A 238 21.58 -4.22 2.56
CA LYS A 238 20.98 -5.47 2.07
C LYS A 238 20.39 -5.32 0.66
N THR A 239 20.20 -6.45 -0.02
CA THR A 239 19.51 -6.55 -1.32
C THR A 239 18.03 -6.20 -1.23
N GLU A 240 17.45 -5.77 -2.35
CA GLU A 240 16.00 -5.64 -2.52
C GLU A 240 15.32 -7.02 -2.55
N ASP A 241 14.10 -7.09 -2.01
CA ASP A 241 13.31 -8.31 -1.85
C ASP A 241 11.80 -7.94 -1.81
N VAL A 242 10.99 -8.71 -2.54
CA VAL A 242 9.54 -8.47 -2.70
C VAL A 242 8.77 -8.36 -1.39
N CYS A 243 9.12 -9.09 -0.32
CA CYS A 243 8.36 -9.01 0.92
C CYS A 243 8.44 -7.61 1.57
N TYR A 244 9.54 -6.88 1.38
CA TYR A 244 9.66 -5.49 1.85
C TYR A 244 8.79 -4.51 1.04
N SER A 245 8.34 -4.88 -0.16
CA SER A 245 7.29 -4.18 -0.91
C SER A 245 5.96 -4.14 -0.15
N TRP A 246 5.73 -5.10 0.75
CA TRP A 246 4.68 -5.00 1.76
C TRP A 246 5.21 -4.31 3.03
N TRP A 247 6.26 -4.84 3.69
CA TRP A 247 6.63 -4.39 5.05
C TRP A 247 6.97 -2.89 5.14
N VAL A 248 7.69 -2.33 4.16
CA VAL A 248 8.02 -0.90 4.12
C VAL A 248 6.81 -0.08 3.68
N LEU A 249 6.07 -0.52 2.67
CA LEU A 249 4.98 0.27 2.11
C LEU A 249 3.75 0.36 3.02
N SER A 250 3.40 -0.72 3.70
CA SER A 250 2.37 -0.74 4.75
C SER A 250 2.76 0.14 5.94
N SER A 251 4.04 0.11 6.35
CA SER A 251 4.61 1.03 7.32
C SER A 251 4.48 2.50 6.89
N LEU A 252 4.84 2.82 5.64
CA LEU A 252 4.67 4.15 5.04
C LEU A 252 3.20 4.56 4.93
N ALA A 253 2.28 3.62 4.70
CA ALA A 253 0.84 3.88 4.65
C ALA A 253 0.27 4.22 6.03
N MET A 254 0.67 3.50 7.09
CA MET A 254 0.25 3.79 8.47
C MET A 254 0.74 5.15 9.01
N ILE A 255 1.75 5.77 8.37
CA ILE A 255 2.29 7.08 8.74
C ILE A 255 2.07 8.19 7.70
N ASP A 256 1.24 7.95 6.68
CA ASP A 256 0.87 8.94 5.65
C ASP A 256 2.09 9.41 4.81
N ARG A 257 2.95 8.47 4.39
CA ARG A 257 4.23 8.71 3.69
C ARG A 257 4.49 7.84 2.45
N THR A 258 3.50 7.14 1.91
CA THR A 258 3.64 6.33 0.67
C THR A 258 4.16 7.13 -0.54
N HIS A 259 3.95 8.44 -0.56
CA HIS A 259 4.42 9.37 -1.59
C HIS A 259 5.93 9.70 -1.52
N TRP A 260 6.70 9.05 -0.64
CA TRP A 260 8.17 9.24 -0.51
C TRP A 260 9.01 8.17 -1.23
N ILE A 261 8.37 7.22 -1.94
CA ILE A 261 9.05 6.25 -2.80
C ILE A 261 8.67 6.45 -4.27
N ASP A 262 9.52 5.99 -5.20
CA ASP A 262 9.13 5.80 -6.60
C ASP A 262 8.15 4.63 -6.68
N ARG A 263 6.86 4.96 -6.66
CA ARG A 263 5.73 4.06 -6.88
C ARG A 263 5.91 3.20 -8.13
N ASP A 264 6.29 3.81 -9.24
CA ASP A 264 6.31 3.14 -10.54
C ASP A 264 7.58 2.29 -10.70
N GLY A 265 8.70 2.70 -10.09
CA GLY A 265 9.87 1.86 -9.86
C GLY A 265 9.53 0.58 -9.09
N LEU A 266 8.79 0.70 -7.99
CA LEU A 266 8.40 -0.46 -7.18
C LEU A 266 7.42 -1.40 -7.91
N ILE A 267 6.45 -0.86 -8.66
CA ILE A 267 5.56 -1.67 -9.52
C ILE A 267 6.39 -2.47 -10.54
N LYS A 268 7.40 -1.85 -11.19
CA LYS A 268 8.29 -2.53 -12.15
C LYS A 268 9.09 -3.65 -11.48
N PHE A 269 9.61 -3.41 -10.27
CA PHE A 269 10.36 -4.40 -9.51
C PHE A 269 9.50 -5.63 -9.21
N ILE A 270 8.34 -5.46 -8.55
CA ILE A 270 7.47 -6.58 -8.16
C ILE A 270 7.04 -7.39 -9.38
N LEU A 271 6.57 -6.74 -10.45
CA LEU A 271 6.14 -7.43 -11.67
C LEU A 271 7.29 -8.13 -12.42
N SER A 272 8.56 -7.86 -12.08
CA SER A 272 9.72 -8.53 -12.66
C SER A 272 10.12 -9.85 -11.97
N THR A 273 9.58 -10.16 -10.79
CA THR A 273 9.83 -11.41 -10.05
C THR A 273 8.71 -12.45 -10.20
N GLN A 274 7.69 -12.15 -11.00
CA GLN A 274 6.54 -13.02 -11.25
C GLN A 274 6.89 -14.13 -12.27
N ASP A 275 6.45 -15.37 -12.04
CA ASP A 275 6.51 -16.40 -13.09
C ASP A 275 5.24 -16.33 -13.97
N LEU A 276 5.41 -15.81 -15.19
CA LEU A 276 4.34 -15.62 -16.17
C LEU A 276 3.71 -16.92 -16.70
N LYS A 277 4.32 -18.09 -16.44
CA LYS A 277 3.88 -19.40 -16.93
C LYS A 277 3.30 -20.26 -15.81
N ASN A 278 4.03 -20.38 -14.70
CA ASN A 278 3.70 -21.28 -13.60
C ASN A 278 2.98 -20.56 -12.44
N GLY A 279 3.10 -19.22 -12.37
CA GLY A 279 2.49 -18.39 -11.33
C GLY A 279 3.35 -18.22 -10.07
N GLY A 280 2.79 -17.47 -9.11
CA GLY A 280 3.50 -16.95 -7.96
C GLY A 280 4.51 -15.83 -8.26
N PHE A 281 5.17 -15.34 -7.21
CA PHE A 281 6.27 -14.38 -7.21
C PHE A 281 7.44 -14.91 -6.36
N SER A 282 8.66 -14.50 -6.70
CA SER A 282 9.86 -14.73 -5.90
C SER A 282 10.31 -13.47 -5.15
N ASP A 283 11.24 -13.63 -4.20
CA ASP A 283 11.96 -12.55 -3.50
C ASP A 283 12.64 -11.58 -4.49
N ALA A 284 13.36 -12.13 -5.48
CA ALA A 284 14.12 -11.40 -6.49
C ALA A 284 14.01 -12.09 -7.86
N ARG A 285 14.23 -11.31 -8.93
CA ARG A 285 14.04 -11.76 -10.32
C ARG A 285 14.92 -12.96 -10.68
N GLY A 286 14.30 -14.09 -11.00
CA GLY A 286 14.97 -15.31 -11.45
C GLY A 286 15.14 -16.38 -10.37
N ASN A 287 14.78 -16.08 -9.13
CA ASN A 287 14.68 -17.06 -8.05
C ASN A 287 13.36 -17.88 -8.17
N MET A 288 13.19 -18.90 -7.33
CA MET A 288 11.97 -19.70 -7.28
C MET A 288 10.82 -18.94 -6.63
N THR A 289 9.59 -19.16 -7.10
CA THR A 289 8.38 -18.53 -6.57
C THR A 289 7.80 -19.28 -5.37
N ASP A 290 7.42 -18.54 -4.33
CA ASP A 290 6.77 -19.09 -3.14
C ASP A 290 5.48 -18.31 -2.78
N VAL A 291 4.61 -18.92 -1.97
CA VAL A 291 3.30 -18.33 -1.63
C VAL A 291 3.42 -17.11 -0.70
N PHE A 292 4.52 -16.98 0.06
CA PHE A 292 4.79 -15.85 0.95
C PHE A 292 5.10 -14.59 0.12
N HIS A 293 6.06 -14.66 -0.80
CA HIS A 293 6.36 -13.56 -1.73
C HIS A 293 5.20 -13.30 -2.70
N THR A 294 4.43 -14.33 -3.06
CA THR A 294 3.17 -14.15 -3.83
C THR A 294 2.17 -13.27 -3.07
N CYS A 295 1.91 -13.56 -1.80
CA CYS A 295 1.02 -12.76 -0.96
C CYS A 295 1.51 -11.31 -0.83
N PHE A 296 2.79 -11.11 -0.46
CA PHE A 296 3.31 -9.78 -0.18
C PHE A 296 3.61 -8.93 -1.43
N GLY A 297 3.90 -9.56 -2.58
CA GLY A 297 3.96 -8.88 -3.87
C GLY A 297 2.58 -8.35 -4.30
N LEU A 298 1.53 -9.17 -4.17
CA LEU A 298 0.15 -8.75 -4.47
C LEU A 298 -0.35 -7.68 -3.48
N ALA A 299 -0.05 -7.82 -2.18
CA ALA A 299 -0.41 -6.82 -1.18
C ALA A 299 0.33 -5.48 -1.40
N GLY A 300 1.61 -5.53 -1.81
CA GLY A 300 2.37 -4.36 -2.24
C GLY A 300 1.75 -3.68 -3.48
N LEU A 301 1.43 -4.45 -4.53
CA LEU A 301 0.75 -3.93 -5.71
C LEU A 301 -0.64 -3.33 -5.39
N SER A 302 -1.38 -3.92 -4.45
CA SER A 302 -2.66 -3.38 -3.95
C SER A 302 -2.48 -2.02 -3.26
N LEU A 303 -1.51 -1.89 -2.33
CA LEU A 303 -1.19 -0.60 -1.69
C LEU A 303 -0.69 0.47 -2.67
N LEU A 304 -0.04 0.08 -3.77
CA LEU A 304 0.37 0.99 -4.86
C LEU A 304 -0.81 1.40 -5.75
N GLY A 305 -1.99 0.81 -5.58
CA GLY A 305 -3.14 1.02 -6.46
C GLY A 305 -2.88 0.51 -7.88
N TYR A 306 -2.29 -0.69 -8.01
CA TYR A 306 -2.23 -1.38 -9.29
C TYR A 306 -3.64 -1.82 -9.73
N PRO A 307 -3.99 -1.78 -11.04
CA PRO A 307 -5.31 -2.15 -11.51
C PRO A 307 -5.74 -3.57 -11.13
N ASP A 308 -7.06 -3.75 -11.01
CA ASP A 308 -7.76 -5.02 -10.85
C ASP A 308 -7.44 -5.91 -9.65
N LEU A 309 -6.73 -5.37 -8.66
CA LEU A 309 -6.65 -5.93 -7.30
C LEU A 309 -7.74 -5.37 -6.37
N GLU A 310 -8.03 -6.09 -5.29
CA GLU A 310 -8.80 -5.57 -4.15
C GLU A 310 -7.93 -4.76 -3.19
N PRO A 311 -8.47 -3.71 -2.52
CA PRO A 311 -7.72 -2.95 -1.54
C PRO A 311 -7.43 -3.75 -0.26
N VAL A 312 -6.19 -3.66 0.22
CA VAL A 312 -5.70 -4.28 1.46
C VAL A 312 -5.62 -3.27 2.60
N ASP A 313 -5.88 -3.69 3.85
CA ASP A 313 -5.66 -2.84 5.03
C ASP A 313 -4.19 -2.91 5.49
N PRO A 314 -3.45 -1.78 5.50
CA PRO A 314 -2.01 -1.74 5.81
C PRO A 314 -1.68 -2.15 7.25
N ARG A 315 -2.67 -2.26 8.14
CA ARG A 315 -2.48 -2.64 9.56
C ARG A 315 -2.62 -4.14 9.80
N TYR A 316 -3.28 -4.87 8.89
CA TYR A 316 -3.62 -6.29 9.07
C TYR A 316 -3.09 -7.20 7.96
N CYS A 317 -2.73 -6.66 6.79
CA CYS A 317 -2.55 -7.43 5.54
C CYS A 317 -3.80 -8.25 5.17
N HIS A 318 -4.99 -7.70 5.42
CA HIS A 318 -6.29 -8.36 5.25
C HIS A 318 -7.20 -7.49 4.37
N LEU A 319 -8.31 -8.02 3.87
CA LEU A 319 -9.21 -7.29 2.97
C LEU A 319 -9.72 -5.99 3.61
N HIS A 320 -9.52 -4.86 2.94
CA HIS A 320 -9.87 -3.54 3.47
C HIS A 320 -11.37 -3.41 3.73
N HIS A 321 -12.24 -3.82 2.81
CA HIS A 321 -13.70 -3.70 3.00
C HIS A 321 -14.20 -4.53 4.19
N GLU A 322 -13.69 -5.76 4.34
CA GLU A 322 -14.07 -6.66 5.41
C GLU A 322 -13.53 -6.18 6.77
N THR A 323 -12.23 -5.87 6.84
CA THR A 323 -11.58 -5.32 8.02
C THR A 323 -12.23 -4.01 8.45
N GLN A 324 -12.49 -3.08 7.51
CA GLN A 324 -13.20 -1.83 7.79
C GLN A 324 -14.64 -2.07 8.23
N THR A 325 -15.39 -2.99 7.64
CA THR A 325 -16.79 -3.24 8.07
C THR A 325 -16.84 -3.91 9.45
N LYS A 326 -16.03 -4.96 9.68
CA LYS A 326 -15.96 -5.69 10.97
C LYS A 326 -15.39 -4.80 12.11
N LEU A 327 -14.56 -3.79 11.80
CA LEU A 327 -14.06 -2.79 12.78
C LEU A 327 -14.95 -1.55 12.94
N ARG A 328 -15.53 -0.97 11.86
CA ARG A 328 -16.40 0.23 11.94
C ARG A 328 -17.65 -0.01 12.80
N ALA A 329 -18.12 -1.27 12.85
CA ALA A 329 -19.16 -1.70 13.77
C ALA A 329 -18.82 -1.54 15.27
N HIS A 330 -17.55 -1.27 15.63
CA HIS A 330 -17.08 -1.16 17.01
C HIS A 330 -16.15 0.04 17.30
N GLN A 331 -15.48 0.62 16.30
CA GLN A 331 -14.47 1.68 16.51
C GLN A 331 -15.04 3.11 16.58
N ASP A 332 -16.31 3.32 16.22
CA ASP A 332 -16.98 4.61 16.41
C ASP A 332 -18.42 4.42 16.91
N LEU A 333 -18.61 4.65 18.21
CA LEU A 333 -19.91 4.56 18.88
C LEU A 333 -20.92 5.62 18.36
N VAL A 334 -20.43 6.77 17.88
CA VAL A 334 -21.28 7.82 17.32
C VAL A 334 -21.75 7.43 15.93
N ALA A 335 -20.87 6.87 15.10
CA ALA A 335 -21.25 6.31 13.79
C ALA A 335 -22.18 5.10 13.95
N ALA A 336 -21.96 4.21 14.92
CA ALA A 336 -22.85 3.09 15.20
C ALA A 336 -24.27 3.55 15.60
N VAL A 337 -24.39 4.51 16.52
CA VAL A 337 -25.69 5.09 16.90
C VAL A 337 -26.33 5.84 15.73
N THR A 338 -25.55 6.55 14.91
CA THR A 338 -26.05 7.25 13.71
C THR A 338 -26.54 6.27 12.64
N LEU A 339 -25.85 5.13 12.46
CA LEU A 339 -26.24 4.07 11.52
C LEU A 339 -27.52 3.38 12.01
N GLN A 340 -27.62 3.04 13.30
CA GLN A 340 -28.83 2.45 13.88
C GLN A 340 -30.05 3.38 13.73
N GLN A 341 -29.89 4.69 13.95
CA GLN A 341 -30.94 5.68 13.70
C GLN A 341 -31.34 5.77 12.21
N TYR A 342 -30.36 5.64 11.30
CA TYR A 342 -30.63 5.60 9.86
C TYR A 342 -31.34 4.31 9.43
N GLU A 343 -30.94 3.14 9.93
CA GLU A 343 -31.55 1.84 9.64
C GLU A 343 -33.00 1.78 10.15
N GLN A 344 -33.24 2.25 11.38
CA GLN A 344 -34.60 2.39 11.92
C GLN A 344 -35.45 3.31 11.03
N TRP A 345 -34.95 4.50 10.68
CA TRP A 345 -35.65 5.41 9.77
C TRP A 345 -35.91 4.78 8.39
N TYR A 346 -34.94 4.05 7.83
CA TYR A 346 -35.01 3.40 6.53
C TYR A 346 -36.10 2.31 6.49
N HIS A 347 -36.24 1.53 7.56
CA HIS A 347 -37.32 0.56 7.73
C HIS A 347 -38.68 1.23 8.00
N GLU A 348 -38.75 2.19 8.91
CA GLU A 348 -39.99 2.93 9.24
C GLU A 348 -40.59 3.65 8.02
N ASN A 349 -39.75 4.16 7.12
CA ASN A 349 -40.16 4.84 5.89
C ASN A 349 -40.29 3.89 4.68
N GLY A 350 -40.13 2.57 4.87
CA GLY A 350 -40.33 1.56 3.83
C GLY A 350 -39.42 1.71 2.61
N ILE A 351 -38.24 2.32 2.77
CA ILE A 351 -37.39 2.78 1.66
C ILE A 351 -36.96 1.62 0.75
N GLU A 352 -36.73 0.43 1.31
CA GLU A 352 -36.43 -0.79 0.55
C GLU A 352 -37.52 -1.14 -0.48
N ALA A 353 -38.79 -1.12 -0.07
CA ALA A 353 -39.92 -1.41 -0.95
C ALA A 353 -40.02 -0.37 -2.09
N LEU A 354 -39.82 0.91 -1.77
CA LEU A 354 -39.80 2.00 -2.75
C LEU A 354 -38.63 1.89 -3.74
N LEU A 355 -37.46 1.42 -3.29
CA LEU A 355 -36.30 1.14 -4.15
C LEU A 355 -36.55 -0.07 -5.07
N VAL A 356 -37.16 -1.14 -4.56
CA VAL A 356 -37.56 -2.32 -5.34
C VAL A 356 -38.62 -1.95 -6.38
N GLU A 357 -39.61 -1.13 -6.03
CA GLU A 357 -40.61 -0.62 -6.98
C GLU A 357 -39.97 0.26 -8.06
N ARG A 358 -39.08 1.18 -7.67
CA ARG A 358 -38.32 2.04 -8.59
C ARG A 358 -37.43 1.23 -9.55
N LEU A 359 -36.82 0.12 -9.08
CA LEU A 359 -36.06 -0.81 -9.91
C LEU A 359 -36.94 -1.53 -10.93
N LYS A 360 -38.11 -2.05 -10.50
CA LYS A 360 -39.11 -2.64 -11.41
C LYS A 360 -39.57 -1.63 -12.46
N ALA A 361 -39.90 -0.40 -12.07
CA ALA A 361 -40.28 0.68 -12.98
C ALA A 361 -39.16 1.06 -13.97
N LYS A 362 -37.90 1.07 -13.53
CA LYS A 362 -36.73 1.26 -14.41
C LYS A 362 -36.62 0.12 -15.44
N GLN A 363 -36.70 -1.13 -15.01
CA GLN A 363 -36.63 -2.30 -15.90
C GLN A 363 -37.74 -2.29 -16.96
N VAL A 364 -38.97 -1.95 -16.58
CA VAL A 364 -40.10 -1.80 -17.53
C VAL A 364 -39.79 -0.70 -18.57
N LYS A 365 -39.27 0.45 -18.12
CA LYS A 365 -38.91 1.58 -18.99
C LYS A 365 -37.76 1.26 -19.94
N GLU A 366 -36.79 0.45 -19.51
CA GLU A 366 -35.66 -0.02 -20.32
C GLU A 366 -36.09 -1.12 -21.30
N ALA A 367 -36.96 -2.05 -20.90
CA ALA A 367 -37.58 -3.02 -21.80
C ALA A 367 -38.44 -2.34 -22.88
N MET A 368 -39.18 -1.29 -22.53
CA MET A 368 -39.96 -0.49 -23.49
C MET A 368 -39.05 0.24 -24.49
N ARG A 369 -37.94 0.85 -24.03
CA ARG A 369 -36.90 1.40 -24.91
C ARG A 369 -36.29 0.34 -25.82
N GLY A 370 -35.99 -0.86 -25.30
CA GLY A 370 -35.46 -1.98 -26.06
C GLY A 370 -36.42 -2.50 -27.15
N ARG A 371 -37.73 -2.49 -26.89
CA ARG A 371 -38.77 -2.78 -27.90
C ARG A 371 -38.82 -1.69 -28.98
N LEU A 372 -38.84 -0.41 -28.59
CA LEU A 372 -38.83 0.72 -29.54
C LEU A 372 -37.55 0.76 -30.40
N HIS A 373 -36.41 0.36 -29.84
CA HIS A 373 -35.16 0.27 -30.59
C HIS A 373 -35.18 -0.88 -31.61
N ARG A 374 -35.68 -2.06 -31.22
CA ARG A 374 -35.88 -3.19 -32.16
C ARG A 374 -36.87 -2.86 -33.28
N ALA A 375 -37.97 -2.15 -32.98
CA ALA A 375 -38.92 -1.70 -33.99
C ALA A 375 -38.28 -0.76 -35.03
N ASN A 376 -37.49 0.23 -34.59
CA ASN A 376 -36.79 1.16 -35.47
C ASN A 376 -35.64 0.52 -36.28
N ILE A 377 -35.13 -0.65 -35.87
CA ILE A 377 -34.16 -1.43 -36.65
C ILE A 377 -34.89 -2.25 -37.73
N ALA A 378 -36.02 -2.85 -37.39
CA ALA A 378 -36.84 -3.63 -38.33
C ALA A 378 -37.49 -2.77 -39.44
N SER A 379 -37.63 -1.45 -39.24
CA SER A 379 -38.32 -0.54 -40.17
C SER A 379 -37.39 0.23 -41.12
N LYS A 380 -36.13 -0.19 -41.33
CA LYS A 380 -35.20 0.45 -42.27
C LYS A 380 -35.11 -0.32 -43.60
N PRO A 381 -35.54 0.27 -44.74
CA PRO A 381 -35.26 -0.28 -46.06
C PRO A 381 -33.76 -0.17 -46.38
N THR A 382 -33.21 -1.18 -47.05
CA THR A 382 -31.89 -1.11 -47.68
C THR A 382 -31.98 -0.45 -49.06
N ASN A 383 -30.85 0.11 -49.52
CA ASN A 383 -30.61 0.74 -50.83
C ASN A 383 -31.20 2.15 -51.09
N ALA A 384 -30.35 3.17 -50.91
CA ALA A 384 -30.40 4.42 -51.68
C ALA A 384 -28.99 5.05 -51.76
N ALA A 385 -28.59 5.52 -52.95
CA ALA A 385 -27.27 6.12 -53.19
C ALA A 385 -27.23 7.62 -52.79
N PRO A 386 -26.05 8.19 -52.44
CA PRO A 386 -25.94 9.57 -51.98
C PRO A 386 -26.23 10.57 -53.12
N ARG A 387 -27.18 11.49 -52.90
CA ARG A 387 -27.52 12.56 -53.84
C ARG A 387 -27.42 13.93 -53.19
N THR A 388 -26.77 14.86 -53.86
CA THR A 388 -26.55 16.24 -53.38
C THR A 388 -27.63 17.20 -53.89
N LYS A 389 -28.11 18.12 -53.04
CA LYS A 389 -28.14 19.60 -53.27
C LYS A 389 -29.14 20.38 -52.39
N LYS A 390 -28.69 21.59 -52.01
CA LYS A 390 -29.43 22.86 -51.79
C LYS A 390 -30.62 22.93 -50.80
N ARG A 391 -30.45 23.81 -49.80
CA ARG A 391 -31.53 24.61 -49.17
C ARG A 391 -32.27 25.48 -50.20
N PRO A 392 -33.58 25.67 -50.04
CA PRO A 392 -34.27 26.94 -50.31
C PRO A 392 -34.66 27.67 -48.99
N ARG A 393 -35.35 28.83 -49.10
CA ARG A 393 -35.51 29.82 -48.00
C ARG A 393 -36.96 30.33 -47.87
N ARG A 394 -37.58 30.04 -46.72
CA ARG A 394 -38.71 30.70 -46.02
C ARG A 394 -39.54 31.77 -46.77
N THR A 395 -40.81 31.46 -46.98
CA THR A 395 -42.01 32.32 -46.73
C THR A 395 -42.94 31.58 -45.74
N THR A 396 -43.98 32.09 -45.05
CA THR A 396 -44.70 33.39 -44.95
C THR A 396 -45.86 33.70 -45.91
N ASN A 397 -47.02 33.06 -45.68
CA ASN A 397 -48.40 33.61 -45.63
C ASN A 397 -49.41 32.42 -45.54
N GLY A 398 -50.59 32.50 -44.93
CA GLY A 398 -51.13 33.56 -44.06
C GLY A 398 -52.66 33.72 -44.15
N SER A 399 -53.44 32.96 -43.36
CA SER A 399 -54.89 33.17 -43.14
C SER A 399 -55.36 32.49 -41.85
N ASN A 400 -56.13 33.20 -41.01
CA ASN A 400 -56.74 32.69 -39.77
C ASN A 400 -58.14 32.14 -40.03
N GLU A 401 -58.60 31.23 -39.16
CA GLU A 401 -59.98 31.18 -38.67
C GLU A 401 -60.00 30.69 -37.21
N TYR A 402 -61.08 30.97 -36.46
CA TYR A 402 -61.06 31.04 -34.99
C TYR A 402 -61.81 29.90 -34.25
N ALA A 403 -61.14 29.30 -33.26
CA ALA A 403 -61.68 28.90 -31.95
C ALA A 403 -60.47 28.68 -31.01
N VAL A 404 -60.24 29.43 -29.92
CA VAL A 404 -60.96 29.40 -28.63
C VAL A 404 -60.89 27.99 -28.00
N GLN A 405 -60.25 27.76 -26.84
CA GLN A 405 -59.94 28.68 -25.72
C GLN A 405 -58.65 28.26 -24.99
N GLY A 406 -58.01 29.17 -24.24
CA GLY A 406 -56.87 28.82 -23.39
C GLY A 406 -56.39 29.93 -22.44
N PHE A 407 -56.02 29.49 -21.23
CA PHE A 407 -55.18 30.16 -20.22
C PHE A 407 -55.67 31.47 -19.57
N ALA A 408 -55.00 31.79 -18.46
CA ALA A 408 -55.30 32.88 -17.53
C ALA A 408 -54.28 34.03 -17.67
N GLU A 409 -54.61 35.20 -17.12
CA GLU A 409 -53.61 36.17 -16.62
C GLU A 409 -54.26 37.23 -15.71
N ALA A 410 -53.45 38.18 -15.21
CA ALA A 410 -53.79 39.42 -14.49
C ALA A 410 -54.20 39.34 -12.99
N ILE A 411 -53.18 39.45 -12.12
CA ILE A 411 -53.21 40.15 -10.81
C ILE A 411 -53.34 41.67 -11.07
N PRO A 412 -54.07 42.50 -10.27
CA PRO A 412 -53.35 43.53 -9.46
C PRO A 412 -54.06 44.20 -8.23
N ILE A 413 -53.21 44.87 -7.42
CA ILE A 413 -53.42 45.99 -6.44
C ILE A 413 -53.91 45.72 -4.98
N TYR A 414 -53.15 46.35 -4.06
CA TYR A 414 -53.30 46.63 -2.60
C TYR A 414 -54.37 47.74 -2.31
N PRO A 415 -54.57 48.36 -1.10
CA PRO A 415 -53.69 48.47 0.08
C PRO A 415 -54.28 48.49 1.52
N GLY A 416 -53.38 48.48 2.53
CA GLY A 416 -53.53 49.25 3.78
C GLY A 416 -52.90 48.62 5.05
N LEU A 417 -52.58 49.37 6.12
CA LEU A 417 -52.23 50.81 6.22
C LEU A 417 -51.65 51.14 7.63
N PHE A 418 -50.32 51.36 7.76
CA PHE A 418 -49.57 51.73 9.00
C PHE A 418 -49.65 50.68 10.16
N SER A 419 -48.67 50.45 11.02
CA SER A 419 -47.23 50.82 11.13
C SER A 419 -46.56 49.74 12.05
N GLU A 420 -45.31 49.71 12.49
CA GLU A 420 -44.09 50.56 12.45
C GLU A 420 -42.89 49.59 12.69
N GLY A 421 -41.60 49.88 12.46
CA GLY A 421 -40.91 51.02 11.85
C GLY A 421 -39.38 50.88 12.07
N ASN A 422 -38.56 51.27 11.08
CA ASN A 422 -37.08 51.30 11.05
C ASN A 422 -36.34 49.95 11.20
N ASP A 423 -35.14 49.71 10.65
CA ASP A 423 -34.35 50.24 9.51
C ASP A 423 -33.20 49.22 9.29
N SER A 424 -32.55 49.03 8.14
CA SER A 424 -32.37 49.86 6.94
C SER A 424 -32.15 49.00 5.67
N GLU A 425 -32.35 49.59 4.48
CA GLU A 425 -32.16 49.00 3.14
C GLU A 425 -30.67 48.73 2.79
N ILE A 426 -30.28 48.00 1.72
CA ILE A 426 -30.14 48.48 0.31
C ILE A 426 -29.61 47.30 -0.57
N PRO A 427 -30.07 47.03 -1.82
CA PRO A 427 -31.47 46.86 -2.27
C PRO A 427 -31.66 45.54 -3.11
N GLU A 428 -32.89 45.22 -3.51
CA GLU A 428 -33.27 43.88 -4.02
C GLU A 428 -33.14 43.68 -5.56
N GLU A 429 -32.11 44.22 -6.21
CA GLU A 429 -32.04 44.32 -7.69
C GLU A 429 -31.38 43.12 -8.41
N LEU A 430 -31.32 41.92 -7.79
CA LEU A 430 -30.59 40.76 -8.35
C LEU A 430 -31.26 39.38 -8.17
N LEU A 431 -32.54 39.31 -7.74
CA LEU A 431 -33.25 38.04 -7.53
C LEU A 431 -33.98 37.46 -8.76
N GLN A 432 -33.99 38.18 -9.90
CA GLN A 432 -34.53 37.64 -11.16
C GLN A 432 -33.50 36.78 -11.92
N ASN A 433 -33.25 35.55 -11.45
CA ASN A 433 -32.90 34.35 -12.24
C ASN A 433 -32.61 33.11 -11.32
N ASN A 434 -33.55 32.75 -10.45
CA ASN A 434 -33.32 31.72 -9.41
C ASN A 434 -33.38 30.24 -9.91
N ASP A 435 -33.19 29.99 -11.21
CA ASP A 435 -33.23 28.64 -11.84
C ASP A 435 -31.88 27.89 -11.77
N MET A 436 -30.87 28.46 -11.10
CA MET A 436 -29.53 27.86 -10.94
C MET A 436 -29.32 27.09 -9.62
N LEU A 437 -30.26 27.18 -8.67
CA LEU A 437 -30.16 26.57 -7.33
C LEU A 437 -31.28 25.57 -7.01
N SER A 438 -32.25 25.37 -7.90
CA SER A 438 -33.34 24.41 -7.67
C SER A 438 -32.88 22.96 -7.87
N LEU A 439 -33.09 22.11 -6.86
CA LEU A 439 -32.88 20.67 -6.97
C LEU A 439 -34.02 20.07 -7.82
N LYS A 440 -33.68 19.48 -8.97
CA LYS A 440 -34.67 18.99 -9.94
C LYS A 440 -35.33 17.68 -9.49
N GLY A 441 -36.46 17.79 -8.81
CA GLY A 441 -37.31 16.67 -8.42
C GLY A 441 -38.22 17.01 -7.25
N GLN A 442 -38.88 16.00 -6.69
CA GLN A 442 -39.57 16.12 -5.42
C GLN A 442 -38.53 16.17 -4.28
N ILE A 443 -38.57 17.21 -3.47
CA ILE A 443 -37.62 17.44 -2.36
C ILE A 443 -38.17 16.76 -1.11
N TRP A 444 -37.33 15.96 -0.44
CA TRP A 444 -37.68 15.26 0.80
C TRP A 444 -36.97 15.89 2.01
N PRO A 445 -37.57 15.84 3.22
CA PRO A 445 -36.91 16.31 4.43
C PRO A 445 -35.54 15.65 4.64
N GLY A 446 -34.53 16.46 4.98
CA GLY A 446 -33.16 15.98 5.18
C GLY A 446 -32.30 15.84 3.91
N MET A 447 -32.87 15.91 2.70
CA MET A 447 -32.12 15.70 1.44
C MET A 447 -30.93 16.67 1.23
N GLY A 448 -30.97 17.85 1.85
CA GLY A 448 -29.86 18.82 1.84
C GLY A 448 -28.69 18.50 2.77
N LYS A 449 -28.80 17.50 3.67
CA LYS A 449 -27.75 17.15 4.64
C LYS A 449 -26.60 16.31 4.05
N MET A 450 -26.71 15.88 2.78
CA MET A 450 -25.67 15.11 2.07
C MET A 450 -24.73 15.94 1.20
N ASP A 451 -24.87 17.27 1.13
CA ASP A 451 -23.93 18.12 0.37
C ASP A 451 -22.87 18.75 1.28
N LEU A 452 -21.67 18.15 1.29
CA LEU A 452 -20.50 18.63 2.04
C LEU A 452 -19.88 19.91 1.45
N ALA A 453 -20.41 20.44 0.35
CA ALA A 453 -19.95 21.73 -0.20
C ALA A 453 -20.40 22.89 0.71
N ASN A 454 -19.47 23.79 1.04
CA ASN A 454 -19.82 25.09 1.59
C ASN A 454 -20.47 25.99 0.51
N GLU A 455 -21.06 27.12 0.90
CA GLU A 455 -21.85 27.95 -0.01
C GLU A 455 -21.04 28.53 -1.19
N ASP A 456 -19.74 28.82 -1.01
CA ASP A 456 -18.89 29.31 -2.10
C ASP A 456 -18.45 28.17 -3.05
N MET A 457 -18.30 26.94 -2.54
CA MET A 457 -18.15 25.74 -3.39
C MET A 457 -19.42 25.46 -4.20
N LYS A 458 -20.63 25.65 -3.62
CA LYS A 458 -21.89 25.55 -4.37
C LYS A 458 -21.99 26.62 -5.45
N ARG A 459 -21.68 27.88 -5.12
CA ARG A 459 -21.69 29.04 -6.03
C ARG A 459 -20.72 28.90 -7.20
N THR A 460 -19.61 28.18 -7.04
CA THR A 460 -18.59 28.00 -8.11
C THR A 460 -18.84 26.78 -9.00
N ARG A 461 -19.53 25.74 -8.51
CA ARG A 461 -19.70 24.43 -9.18
C ARG A 461 -20.42 24.47 -10.54
N ASN A 462 -21.36 25.40 -10.74
CA ASN A 462 -22.22 25.46 -11.93
C ASN A 462 -22.04 26.72 -12.80
N GLN A 463 -21.00 27.53 -12.60
CA GLN A 463 -20.80 28.74 -13.41
C GLN A 463 -20.32 28.41 -14.82
N ARG A 464 -21.19 28.64 -15.80
CA ARG A 464 -20.86 28.58 -17.24
C ARG A 464 -19.86 29.68 -17.58
N LYS A 465 -18.56 29.35 -17.63
CA LYS A 465 -17.46 30.30 -17.93
C LYS A 465 -17.84 31.20 -19.11
N PRO A 466 -17.77 32.54 -18.96
CA PRO A 466 -18.20 33.45 -20.02
C PRO A 466 -17.33 33.28 -21.26
N LYS A 467 -17.91 33.49 -22.44
CA LYS A 467 -17.22 33.24 -23.72
C LYS A 467 -15.91 34.03 -23.83
N SER A 468 -15.86 35.24 -23.27
CA SER A 468 -14.66 36.07 -23.15
C SER A 468 -13.52 35.40 -22.37
N ALA A 469 -13.81 34.64 -21.31
CA ALA A 469 -12.80 33.91 -20.56
C ALA A 469 -12.25 32.72 -21.36
N ILE A 470 -13.12 31.99 -22.08
CA ILE A 470 -12.71 30.88 -22.96
C ILE A 470 -11.88 31.40 -24.14
N ASP A 471 -12.31 32.49 -24.78
CA ASP A 471 -11.58 33.14 -25.88
C ASP A 471 -10.32 33.88 -25.40
N LYS A 472 -10.20 34.23 -24.11
CA LYS A 472 -8.93 34.67 -23.50
C LYS A 472 -7.98 33.49 -23.28
N MET A 473 -8.45 32.40 -22.68
CA MET A 473 -7.67 31.17 -22.50
C MET A 473 -7.15 30.63 -23.84
N ARG A 474 -7.97 30.67 -24.91
CA ARG A 474 -7.51 30.28 -26.26
C ARG A 474 -6.37 31.18 -26.75
N ARG A 475 -6.54 32.51 -26.74
CA ARG A 475 -5.48 33.45 -27.16
C ARG A 475 -4.20 33.32 -26.35
N THR A 476 -4.31 33.05 -25.04
CA THR A 476 -3.14 32.77 -24.20
C THR A 476 -2.45 31.48 -24.62
N SER A 477 -3.20 30.41 -24.92
CA SER A 477 -2.64 29.16 -25.45
C SER A 477 -2.06 29.29 -26.86
N GLU A 478 -2.63 30.16 -27.71
CA GLU A 478 -2.16 30.46 -29.07
C GLU A 478 -0.88 31.33 -29.05
N GLY A 479 -0.58 31.99 -27.93
CA GLY A 479 0.61 32.81 -27.72
C GLY A 479 1.69 32.19 -26.82
N ILE A 480 1.56 30.91 -26.47
CA ILE A 480 2.60 30.16 -25.74
C ILE A 480 3.31 29.26 -26.74
N GLU A 481 4.52 29.64 -27.15
CA GLU A 481 5.42 28.73 -27.86
C GLU A 481 6.13 27.82 -26.85
N PRO A 482 6.03 26.48 -26.98
CA PRO A 482 6.72 25.56 -26.08
C PRO A 482 8.22 25.50 -26.46
N THR A 483 9.03 26.33 -25.81
CA THR A 483 10.49 26.35 -25.97
C THR A 483 11.19 25.60 -24.83
N GLN A 484 12.06 24.65 -25.17
CA GLN A 484 13.00 24.05 -24.24
C GLN A 484 14.25 24.94 -24.11
N VAL A 485 14.72 25.17 -22.89
CA VAL A 485 15.96 25.88 -22.59
C VAL A 485 16.99 24.87 -22.09
N VAL A 486 18.19 24.89 -22.67
CA VAL A 486 19.35 24.12 -22.18
C VAL A 486 20.24 25.07 -21.39
N LEU A 487 20.52 24.69 -20.14
CA LEU A 487 21.31 25.46 -19.19
C LEU A 487 22.64 24.73 -18.90
N THR A 488 23.71 25.49 -18.66
CA THR A 488 24.95 24.97 -18.09
C THR A 488 24.79 24.64 -16.60
N SER A 489 25.80 23.99 -16.00
CA SER A 489 25.90 23.79 -14.53
C SER A 489 25.75 25.08 -13.72
N ASP A 490 26.12 26.20 -14.33
CA ASP A 490 26.20 27.52 -13.71
C ASP A 490 24.92 28.33 -14.02
N PHE A 491 23.85 27.64 -14.42
CA PHE A 491 22.53 28.16 -14.81
C PHE A 491 22.55 29.23 -15.92
N GLN A 492 23.58 29.22 -16.77
CA GLN A 492 23.64 30.10 -17.94
C GLN A 492 22.96 29.44 -19.15
N VAL A 493 22.23 30.23 -19.95
CA VAL A 493 21.53 29.72 -21.15
C VAL A 493 22.53 29.36 -22.24
N GLU A 494 22.63 28.07 -22.55
CA GLU A 494 23.46 27.55 -23.64
C GLU A 494 22.70 27.55 -24.97
N ARG A 495 21.42 27.11 -24.97
CA ARG A 495 20.52 27.12 -26.15
C ARG A 495 19.06 27.29 -25.74
N VAL A 496 18.26 27.79 -26.68
CA VAL A 496 16.79 27.72 -26.65
C VAL A 496 16.34 27.04 -27.96
N LYS A 497 15.37 26.13 -27.90
CA LYS A 497 14.89 25.33 -29.04
C LYS A 497 13.38 25.08 -28.93
N GLY A 498 12.65 25.01 -30.05
CA GLY A 498 11.25 24.57 -30.03
C GLY A 498 11.11 23.10 -29.65
N VAL A 499 10.15 22.76 -28.78
CA VAL A 499 9.91 21.37 -28.31
C VAL A 499 9.58 20.38 -29.45
N TYR A 500 9.20 20.89 -30.63
CA TYR A 500 8.88 20.08 -31.82
C TYR A 500 9.95 20.11 -32.93
N ASP A 501 11.09 20.79 -32.76
CA ASP A 501 12.16 20.81 -33.76
C ASP A 501 12.88 19.45 -33.83
N SER A 502 12.78 18.78 -34.98
CA SER A 502 13.29 17.41 -35.20
C SER A 502 14.81 17.28 -35.31
N SER A 503 15.56 18.38 -35.25
CA SER A 503 17.02 18.44 -35.42
C SER A 503 17.78 18.41 -34.08
N SER A 504 18.07 17.21 -33.57
CA SER A 504 19.04 17.00 -32.47
C SER A 504 20.12 16.03 -32.95
N PRO A 505 21.35 16.49 -33.26
CA PRO A 505 22.45 15.61 -33.65
C PRO A 505 22.79 14.59 -32.55
N ILE A 506 23.11 13.36 -32.96
CA ILE A 506 23.56 12.30 -32.04
C ILE A 506 25.00 12.62 -31.58
N PRO A 507 25.32 12.59 -30.27
CA PRO A 507 26.69 12.77 -29.80
C PRO A 507 27.64 11.73 -30.40
N GLY A 508 28.69 12.19 -31.10
CA GLY A 508 29.76 11.33 -31.64
C GLY A 508 29.93 11.33 -33.16
N GLN A 509 29.17 12.12 -33.94
CA GLN A 509 29.37 12.25 -35.39
C GLN A 509 30.02 13.59 -35.75
N GLU A 510 31.35 13.61 -35.85
CA GLU A 510 32.14 14.78 -36.26
C GLU A 510 32.28 14.85 -37.80
N ASP A 511 31.50 15.71 -38.46
CA ASP A 511 31.80 16.12 -39.83
C ASP A 511 32.91 17.19 -39.85
N ALA A 512 33.88 17.02 -40.75
CA ALA A 512 35.21 17.60 -40.59
C ALA A 512 35.31 19.11 -40.88
N THR A 513 36.04 19.84 -40.02
CA THR A 513 36.44 21.23 -40.25
C THR A 513 37.88 21.31 -40.83
N PRO A 514 38.18 22.19 -41.82
CA PRO A 514 39.52 22.30 -42.41
C PRO A 514 40.63 22.75 -41.43
N PRO A 515 41.91 22.38 -41.66
CA PRO A 515 42.98 22.56 -40.68
C PRO A 515 43.60 23.98 -40.66
N PRO A 516 44.07 24.46 -39.49
CA PRO A 516 44.82 25.71 -39.36
C PRO A 516 46.29 25.60 -39.84
N PRO A 517 46.95 26.73 -40.17
CA PRO A 517 48.33 26.74 -40.66
C PRO A 517 49.37 26.35 -39.59
N LYS A 518 50.43 25.67 -40.04
CA LYS A 518 51.45 25.02 -39.19
C LYS A 518 52.35 26.01 -38.44
N ARG A 519 52.63 25.71 -37.17
CA ARG A 519 53.90 26.08 -36.51
C ARG A 519 54.64 24.80 -36.08
N THR A 520 55.97 24.86 -36.06
CA THR A 520 56.85 23.68 -36.02
C THR A 520 57.06 23.12 -34.62
N ALA A 521 57.07 21.79 -34.51
CA ALA A 521 57.30 21.08 -33.26
C ALA A 521 58.80 20.87 -32.96
N ARG A 522 59.14 20.68 -31.67
CA ARG A 522 60.35 19.96 -31.25
C ARG A 522 59.93 18.63 -30.63
N ALA A 523 60.57 17.54 -31.06
CA ALA A 523 60.16 16.18 -30.72
C ALA A 523 60.59 15.74 -29.31
N ARG A 524 59.82 14.84 -28.70
CA ARG A 524 60.17 14.12 -27.45
C ARG A 524 60.07 12.62 -27.74
N LYS A 525 61.11 11.85 -27.42
CA LYS A 525 61.18 10.40 -27.71
C LYS A 525 60.31 9.58 -26.75
N ARG A 526 59.78 8.45 -27.24
CA ARG A 526 59.20 7.36 -26.42
C ARG A 526 60.24 6.78 -25.45
N ARG A 527 59.74 6.12 -24.39
CA ARG A 527 60.41 5.04 -23.67
C ARG A 527 59.43 3.88 -23.48
N GLU A 528 59.97 2.68 -23.34
CA GLU A 528 59.28 1.42 -23.09
C GLU A 528 59.41 0.99 -21.61
N PRO A 529 58.59 0.04 -21.11
CA PRO A 529 58.52 -0.30 -19.70
C PRO A 529 59.68 -1.20 -19.22
N LEU A 530 59.90 -1.24 -17.92
CA LEU A 530 60.75 -2.22 -17.22
C LEU A 530 60.04 -2.73 -15.95
N ALA A 531 60.50 -3.89 -15.47
CA ALA A 531 59.76 -4.79 -14.58
C ALA A 531 59.99 -4.59 -13.07
N ASP A 532 59.33 -5.44 -12.29
CA ASP A 532 59.28 -5.43 -10.82
C ASP A 532 60.65 -5.53 -10.13
N LEU A 533 60.77 -4.82 -9.00
CA LEU A 533 61.63 -5.23 -7.88
C LEU A 533 61.22 -4.50 -6.59
N SER A 534 61.07 -5.25 -5.50
CA SER A 534 60.79 -4.72 -4.17
C SER A 534 62.00 -4.87 -3.25
N THR A 535 62.24 -3.91 -2.34
CA THR A 535 62.69 -4.16 -0.95
C THR A 535 62.70 -2.85 -0.15
N ASN A 536 62.73 -2.97 1.19
CA ASN A 536 62.66 -1.85 2.13
C ASN A 536 64.04 -1.36 2.62
N LEU A 537 64.01 -0.21 3.30
CA LEU A 537 64.98 0.36 4.27
C LEU A 537 65.86 1.56 3.80
N PRO A 538 66.23 2.48 4.71
CA PRO A 538 66.42 3.91 4.37
C PRO A 538 67.80 4.50 4.71
N PHE A 539 68.08 5.72 4.26
CA PHE A 539 69.25 6.50 4.71
C PHE A 539 69.07 8.04 4.62
N GLY A 540 69.64 8.74 5.61
CA GLY A 540 70.39 9.99 5.41
C GLY A 540 69.64 11.34 5.36
N HIS A 541 69.66 12.08 6.47
CA HIS A 541 69.48 13.54 6.49
C HIS A 541 70.80 14.25 6.11
N PRO A 542 70.76 15.56 5.77
CA PRO A 542 71.52 16.51 6.60
C PRO A 542 70.75 17.81 6.93
N ASP A 543 71.35 18.64 7.79
CA ASP A 543 70.68 19.66 8.62
C ASP A 543 70.55 21.07 8.02
N ARG A 544 69.69 21.91 8.65
CA ARG A 544 70.00 23.35 8.88
C ARG A 544 69.25 24.02 10.04
N VAL A 545 69.85 23.95 11.22
CA VAL A 545 70.06 25.04 12.23
C VAL A 545 68.99 26.15 12.38
N ASN A 546 68.34 26.22 13.54
CA ASN A 546 68.48 27.34 14.49
C ASN A 546 67.95 26.99 15.91
N ALA A 547 68.26 27.80 16.94
CA ALA A 547 68.19 27.38 18.35
C ALA A 547 67.58 28.39 19.36
N ASN A 548 67.10 27.87 20.51
CA ASN A 548 67.01 28.43 21.88
C ASN A 548 66.34 27.37 22.78
N MET A 549 67.02 26.66 23.70
CA MET A 549 67.34 27.03 25.11
C MET A 549 66.12 27.51 25.91
N PHE A 550 65.69 26.88 27.02
CA PHE A 550 66.45 26.43 28.21
C PHE A 550 65.95 25.13 28.92
N VAL A 551 66.87 24.41 29.57
CA VAL A 551 66.89 23.69 30.89
C VAL A 551 65.56 23.52 31.67
N GLY A 552 65.23 22.42 32.41
CA GLY A 552 65.92 21.18 32.86
C GLY A 552 65.01 20.43 33.89
N THR A 553 65.28 19.29 34.53
CA THR A 553 66.43 18.35 34.62
C THR A 553 65.99 16.97 35.20
N ALA A 554 66.83 15.91 35.04
CA ALA A 554 66.88 14.54 35.62
C ALA A 554 65.91 14.08 36.75
N GLY A 555 65.61 12.78 36.98
CA GLY A 555 66.11 11.47 36.46
C GLY A 555 65.41 10.30 37.22
N GLN A 556 65.85 9.03 37.33
CA GLN A 556 67.02 8.30 36.80
C GLN A 556 66.89 6.75 37.03
N THR A 557 66.84 5.90 35.98
CA THR A 557 67.18 4.43 35.98
C THR A 557 66.33 3.46 36.88
N ARG A 558 66.38 2.10 36.85
CA ARG A 558 67.19 1.07 36.13
C ARG A 558 66.52 -0.35 36.17
N THR A 559 66.61 -1.15 35.08
CA THR A 559 66.68 -2.67 35.03
C THR A 559 65.54 -3.55 35.67
N GLN A 560 65.28 -4.83 35.34
CA GLN A 560 65.86 -5.82 34.39
C GLN A 560 64.85 -6.94 33.95
N ALA A 561 65.13 -7.59 32.80
CA ALA A 561 64.96 -9.01 32.36
C ALA A 561 64.22 -10.07 33.25
N ARG A 562 63.65 -11.21 32.76
CA ARG A 562 63.51 -11.86 31.41
C ARG A 562 62.58 -13.11 31.48
N ALA A 563 61.97 -13.53 30.34
CA ALA A 563 61.64 -14.93 29.94
C ALA A 563 60.64 -15.77 30.81
N SER A 564 59.98 -16.87 30.38
CA SER A 564 59.65 -17.46 29.05
C SER A 564 58.53 -18.54 29.20
N HIS A 565 57.89 -18.99 28.10
CA HIS A 565 56.87 -20.08 28.09
C HIS A 565 57.41 -21.47 28.50
N PRO A 566 56.53 -22.47 28.79
CA PRO A 566 56.06 -23.38 27.73
C PRO A 566 54.55 -23.76 27.78
N ILE A 567 54.11 -24.56 26.81
CA ILE A 567 52.77 -25.18 26.63
C ILE A 567 52.84 -26.67 27.01
N TYR A 568 51.74 -27.29 27.47
CA TYR A 568 51.52 -28.74 27.28
C TYR A 568 50.03 -29.14 27.21
N THR A 569 49.75 -30.41 26.87
CA THR A 569 48.46 -30.97 26.42
C THR A 569 47.93 -32.12 27.30
N GLY A 570 46.66 -32.54 27.10
CA GLY A 570 46.05 -33.73 27.71
C GLY A 570 44.72 -34.13 27.05
N VAL A 571 44.42 -35.44 26.99
CA VAL A 571 43.29 -36.08 26.24
C VAL A 571 42.82 -37.35 27.00
N TYR A 572 41.69 -37.96 26.56
CA TYR A 572 41.02 -39.22 26.98
C TYR A 572 39.99 -39.09 28.14
N ASP A 573 38.76 -39.65 28.16
CA ASP A 573 37.85 -40.40 27.25
C ASP A 573 37.34 -41.75 27.85
N GLU A 574 36.18 -42.22 27.33
CA GLU A 574 35.55 -43.56 27.43
C GLU A 574 34.65 -43.95 28.64
N ARG A 575 33.33 -43.86 28.39
CA ARG A 575 32.31 -44.96 28.43
C ARG A 575 31.52 -45.40 29.70
N THR A 576 30.29 -45.80 29.37
CA THR A 576 29.45 -46.96 29.84
C THR A 576 28.41 -46.88 30.98
N VAL A 577 27.14 -47.13 30.55
CA VAL A 577 26.05 -47.94 31.18
C VAL A 577 24.98 -47.27 32.07
N ILE A 578 23.72 -47.67 31.78
CA ILE A 578 22.43 -47.36 32.45
C ILE A 578 21.86 -48.69 33.01
N PRO A 579 21.17 -48.71 34.17
CA PRO A 579 19.68 -48.82 34.22
C PRO A 579 19.07 -47.88 35.29
N SER A 580 17.90 -47.23 35.20
CA SER A 580 16.52 -47.57 34.74
C SER A 580 15.55 -47.98 35.88
N LEU A 581 14.40 -47.27 35.93
CA LEU A 581 13.06 -47.66 36.42
C LEU A 581 12.66 -47.60 37.92
N ASN A 582 11.39 -47.17 38.06
CA ASN A 582 10.35 -47.45 39.08
C ASN A 582 10.25 -46.68 40.41
N GLN A 583 9.15 -45.92 40.48
CA GLN A 583 8.08 -45.93 41.50
C GLN A 583 8.42 -45.89 43.00
N ILE A 584 7.77 -44.97 43.73
CA ILE A 584 6.85 -45.30 44.83
C ILE A 584 5.92 -44.10 45.11
N SER A 585 4.77 -44.35 45.73
CA SER A 585 3.68 -43.39 45.93
C SER A 585 3.80 -42.55 47.22
N LYS A 586 3.22 -41.34 47.18
CA LYS A 586 2.03 -41.00 47.97
C LYS A 586 1.31 -39.76 47.44
#